data_AF-A0A3D4YAJ7-F1
#
_entry.id   AF-A0A3D4YAJ7-F1
#
_cell.length_a   1.000
_cell.length_b   1.000
_cell.length_c   1.000
_cell.angle_alpha   90.00
_cell.angle_beta   90.00
_cell.angle_gamma   90.00
#
_symmetry.space_group_name_H-M   'P 1'
#
loop_
_entity.id
_entity.type
_entity.pdbx_description
1 polymer ?
#
loop_
_entity_poly.entity_id
_entity_poly.type
_entity_poly.pdbx_seq_one_letter_code
_entity_poly.pdbx_strand_id
1 'polypeptide(L)'
;ILFFGGWLPPMDLPLFHMIPGFMWMILKISFFLFIFLWVRASLPRYRYDQLMRLGWKVFLPFTLIFFVLQASFMTHFDLLP
;
A
#
# COMPACT_ATOMS: atom_id res chain seq x y z
N ILE A 1 -10.82 -4.37 -1.14
CA ILE A 1 -9.84 -3.45 -1.80
C ILE A 1 -9.00 -2.84 -0.69
N LEU A 2 -7.78 -3.33 -0.49
CA LEU A 2 -7.02 -2.97 0.73
C LEU A 2 -6.24 -1.65 0.57
N PHE A 3 -5.51 -1.47 -0.53
CA PHE A 3 -4.70 -0.26 -0.74
C PHE A 3 -4.85 0.32 -2.15
N PHE A 4 -4.62 -0.48 -3.21
CA PHE A 4 -4.51 0.02 -4.59
C PHE A 4 -5.77 -0.15 -5.47
N GLY A 5 -6.97 -0.07 -4.90
CA GLY A 5 -8.21 -0.10 -5.70
C GLY A 5 -8.55 -1.46 -6.35
N GLY A 6 -7.68 -2.48 -6.25
CA GLY A 6 -7.87 -3.79 -6.88
C GLY A 6 -8.06 -3.68 -8.39
N TRP A 7 -9.27 -4.04 -8.83
CA TRP A 7 -9.72 -4.10 -10.23
C TRP A 7 -10.13 -2.74 -10.81
N LEU A 8 -10.22 -1.70 -9.96
CA LEU A 8 -10.63 -0.38 -10.39
C LEU A 8 -9.54 0.29 -11.25
N PRO A 9 -9.95 1.01 -12.30
CA PRO A 9 -9.05 1.87 -13.06
C PRO A 9 -8.49 2.97 -12.14
N PRO A 10 -7.33 3.55 -12.48
CA PRO A 10 -6.70 4.60 -11.67
C PRO A 10 -7.51 5.90 -11.66
N MET A 11 -8.33 6.16 -12.68
CA MET A 11 -9.22 7.31 -12.78
C MET A 11 -10.51 6.90 -13.46
N ASP A 12 -11.63 7.44 -12.99
CA ASP A 12 -12.98 7.20 -13.53
C ASP A 12 -13.22 8.02 -14.81
N LEU A 13 -12.34 7.87 -15.80
CA LEU A 13 -12.56 8.42 -17.14
C LEU A 13 -13.15 7.33 -18.04
N PRO A 14 -14.08 7.68 -18.94
CA PRO A 14 -14.74 6.72 -19.83
C PRO A 14 -13.76 5.96 -20.74
N LEU A 15 -12.60 6.55 -21.05
CA LEU A 15 -11.53 5.91 -21.80
C LEU A 15 -10.88 4.74 -21.04
N PHE A 16 -10.70 4.85 -19.73
CA PHE A 16 -10.04 3.80 -18.93
C PHE A 16 -10.97 2.62 -18.60
N HIS A 17 -12.28 2.81 -18.70
CA HIS A 17 -13.28 1.74 -18.58
C HIS A 17 -13.38 0.84 -19.81
N MET A 18 -12.87 1.29 -20.97
CA MET A 18 -12.82 0.46 -22.17
C MET A 18 -11.87 -0.74 -22.02
N ILE A 19 -10.89 -0.64 -21.12
CA ILE A 19 -9.94 -1.71 -20.81
C ILE A 19 -10.55 -2.60 -19.72
N PRO A 20 -10.60 -3.93 -19.90
CA PRO A 20 -11.11 -4.85 -18.89
C PRO A 20 -10.39 -4.69 -17.54
N GLY A 21 -11.14 -4.64 -16.43
CA GLY A 21 -10.60 -4.45 -15.07
C GLY A 21 -9.49 -5.44 -14.67
N PHE A 22 -9.49 -6.64 -15.26
CA PHE A 22 -8.44 -7.64 -15.04
C PHE A 22 -7.06 -7.18 -15.52
N MET A 23 -6.99 -6.44 -16.64
CA MET A 23 -5.73 -5.92 -17.18
C MET A 23 -5.10 -4.90 -16.22
N TRP A 24 -5.92 -4.07 -15.57
CA TRP A 24 -5.46 -3.13 -14.54
C TRP A 24 -4.87 -3.85 -13.33
N MET A 25 -5.47 -4.97 -12.92
CA MET A 25 -4.93 -5.79 -11.85
C MET A 25 -3.58 -6.40 -12.22
N ILE A 26 -3.45 -6.98 -13.43
CA ILE A 26 -2.17 -7.55 -13.91
C ILE A 26 -1.08 -6.48 -13.95
N LEU A 27 -1.40 -5.29 -14.46
CA LEU A 27 -0.44 -4.19 -14.55
C LEU A 27 0.07 -3.78 -13.17
N LYS A 28 -0.84 -3.60 -12.19
CA LYS A 28 -0.47 -3.28 -10.81
C LYS A 28 0.39 -4.40 -10.19
N ILE A 29 0.02 -5.67 -10.39
CA ILE A 29 0.80 -6.81 -9.88
C ILE A 29 2.20 -6.82 -10.49
N SER A 30 2.31 -6.68 -11.82
CA SER A 30 3.60 -6.63 -12.53
C SER A 30 4.48 -5.49 -12.01
N PHE A 31 3.91 -4.31 -11.79
CA PHE A 31 4.61 -3.17 -11.21
C PHE A 31 5.13 -3.45 -9.79
N PHE A 32 4.32 -4.03 -8.91
CA PHE A 32 4.78 -4.39 -7.56
C PHE A 32 5.84 -5.49 -7.59
N LEU A 33 5.71 -6.50 -8.45
CA LEU A 33 6.72 -7.53 -8.64
C LEU A 33 8.06 -6.93 -9.12
N PHE A 34 8.01 -5.98 -10.04
CA PHE A 34 9.19 -5.24 -10.48
C PHE A 34 9.85 -4.49 -9.31
N ILE A 35 9.07 -3.80 -8.46
CA ILE A 35 9.61 -3.13 -7.27
C ILE A 35 10.28 -4.15 -6.32
N PHE A 36 9.64 -5.30 -6.06
CA PHE A 36 10.23 -6.33 -5.19
C PHE A 36 11.57 -6.84 -5.72
N LEU A 37 11.68 -7.07 -7.04
CA LEU A 37 12.94 -7.46 -7.67
C LEU A 37 13.98 -6.34 -7.62
N TRP A 38 13.58 -5.09 -7.87
CA TRP A 38 14.47 -3.94 -7.84
C TRP A 38 15.04 -3.65 -6.44
N VAL A 39 14.19 -3.73 -5.41
CA VAL A 39 14.58 -3.57 -4.01
C VAL A 39 15.54 -4.68 -3.59
N ARG A 40 15.28 -5.93 -3.99
CA ARG A 40 16.18 -7.07 -3.74
C ARG A 40 17.54 -6.88 -4.42
N ALA A 41 17.58 -6.30 -5.61
CA ALA A 41 18.81 -6.05 -6.34
C ALA A 41 19.63 -4.88 -5.76
N SER A 42 18.96 -3.84 -5.24
CA SER A 42 19.60 -2.59 -4.83
C SER A 42 20.03 -2.56 -3.36
N LEU A 43 19.33 -3.26 -2.47
CA LEU A 43 19.58 -3.17 -1.03
C LEU A 43 20.58 -4.24 -0.53
N PRO A 44 21.61 -3.86 0.24
CA PRO A 44 22.44 -4.80 0.99
C PRO A 44 21.61 -5.56 2.03
N ARG A 45 22.01 -6.79 2.35
CA ARG A 45 21.30 -7.63 3.34
C ARG A 45 21.29 -6.98 4.73
N TYR A 46 20.10 -6.81 5.32
CA TYR A 46 19.96 -6.30 6.69
C TYR A 46 20.20 -7.40 7.73
N ARG A 47 20.82 -7.05 8.86
CA ARG A 47 21.00 -7.98 9.99
C ARG A 47 19.71 -8.19 10.76
N TYR A 48 19.54 -9.38 11.35
CA TYR A 48 18.36 -9.73 12.15
C TYR A 48 18.04 -8.71 13.26
N ASP A 49 19.06 -8.25 14.00
CA ASP A 49 18.86 -7.26 15.07
C ASP A 49 18.36 -5.91 14.55
N GLN A 50 18.79 -5.54 13.33
CA GLN A 50 18.36 -4.29 12.69
C GLN A 50 16.92 -4.42 12.20
N LEU A 51 16.56 -5.57 11.64
CA LEU A 51 15.19 -5.86 11.23
C LEU A 51 14.23 -5.86 12.43
N MET A 52 14.61 -6.50 13.54
CA MET A 52 13.82 -6.49 14.76
C MET A 52 13.69 -5.09 15.33
N ARG A 53 14.77 -4.29 15.33
CA ARG A 53 14.69 -2.90 15.77
C ARG A 53 13.75 -2.08 14.89
N LEU A 54 13.78 -2.27 13.57
CA LEU A 54 12.92 -1.55 12.64
C LEU A 54 11.45 -1.94 12.82
N GLY A 55 11.15 -3.24 12.93
CA GLY A 55 9.80 -3.76 13.23
C GLY A 55 9.22 -3.19 14.52
N TRP A 56 9.96 -3.37 15.62
CA TRP A 56 9.44 -3.06 16.95
C TRP A 56 9.53 -1.59 17.33
N LYS A 57 10.60 -0.87 16.94
CA LYS A 57 10.79 0.53 17.34
C LYS A 57 10.26 1.54 16.33
N VAL A 58 10.07 1.15 15.06
CA VAL A 58 9.65 2.09 14.02
C VAL A 58 8.27 1.73 13.49
N PHE A 59 8.09 0.52 12.94
CA PHE A 59 6.81 0.19 12.29
C PHE A 59 5.65 0.10 13.27
N LEU A 60 5.84 -0.52 14.44
CA LEU A 60 4.78 -0.68 15.43
C LEU A 60 4.23 0.66 15.98
N PRO A 61 5.06 1.60 16.48
CA PRO A 61 4.53 2.89 16.92
C PRO A 61 3.95 3.71 15.75
N PHE A 62 4.54 3.59 14.56
CA PHE A 62 4.04 4.31 13.37
C PHE A 62 2.65 3.82 12.96
N THR A 63 2.42 2.51 12.87
CA THR A 63 1.09 1.98 12.50
C THR A 63 0.04 2.32 13.56
N LEU A 64 0.40 2.33 14.84
CA LEU A 64 -0.51 2.75 15.92
C LEU A 64 -0.89 4.23 15.81
N ILE A 65 0.07 5.12 15.53
CA ILE A 65 -0.20 6.55 15.32
C ILE A 65 -1.16 6.73 14.16
N PHE A 66 -0.90 6.10 13.01
CA PHE A 66 -1.79 6.21 11.85
C PHE A 66 -3.18 5.64 12.11
N PHE A 67 -3.28 4.55 12.88
CA PHE A 67 -4.58 3.99 13.26
C PHE A 67 -5.40 4.96 14.11
N VAL A 68 -4.80 5.55 15.15
CA VAL A 68 -5.47 6.53 16.02
C VAL A 68 -5.84 7.79 15.23
N LEU A 69 -4.94 8.29 14.37
CA LEU A 69 -5.21 9.45 13.52
C LEU A 69 -6.36 9.19 12.55
N GLN A 70 -6.38 8.03 11.88
CA GLN A 70 -7.46 7.68 10.97
C GLN A 70 -8.79 7.54 11.71
N ALA A 71 -8.80 6.88 12.87
CA ALA A 71 -10.00 6.73 13.70
C ALA A 71 -10.53 8.10 14.16
N SER A 72 -9.66 8.96 14.70
CA SER A 72 -10.02 10.31 15.15
C SER A 72 -10.51 11.20 14.02
N PHE A 73 -9.93 11.07 12.83
CA PHE A 73 -10.36 11.82 11.65
C PHE A 73 -11.78 11.40 11.25
N MET A 74 -12.03 10.09 11.14
CA MET A 74 -13.35 9.58 10.73
C MET A 74 -14.45 9.96 11.73
N THR A 75 -14.17 9.94 13.04
CA THR A 75 -15.14 10.37 14.07
C THR A 75 -15.38 11.87 14.06
N HIS A 76 -14.37 12.70 13.79
CA HIS A 76 -14.52 14.16 13.80
C HIS A 76 -15.41 14.68 12.66
N PHE A 77 -15.34 14.02 11.51
CA PHE A 77 -16.10 14.40 10.32
C PHE A 77 -17.40 13.61 10.14
N ASP A 78 -17.79 12.79 11.13
CA ASP A 78 -18.92 11.85 11.05
C ASP A 78 -18.92 11.01 9.76
N LEU A 79 -17.72 10.67 9.27
CA LEU A 79 -17.46 9.88 8.06
C LEU A 79 -17.37 8.37 8.36
N LEU A 80 -17.88 7.95 9.52
CA LEU A 80 -18.01 6.55 9.83
C LEU A 80 -19.05 5.94 8.88
N PRO A 81 -18.72 4.84 8.19
CA PRO A 81 -19.70 4.13 7.37
C PRO A 81 -20.82 3.52 8.21
#